data_AF-A0A7J2RDN3-F1
#
_entry.id   AF-A0A7J2RDN3-F1
#
_cell.length_a   1.000
_cell.length_b   1.000
_cell.length_c   1.000
_cell.angle_alpha   90.00
_cell.angle_beta   90.00
_cell.angle_gamma   90.00
#
_symmetry.space_group_name_H-M   'P 1'
#
loop_
_entity.id
_entity.type
_entity.pdbx_description
1 polymer ?
#
loop_
_entity_poly.entity_id
_entity_poly.type
_entity_poly.pdbx_seq_one_letter_code
_entity_poly.pdbx_strand_id
1 'polypeptide(L)'
;MIFIVIVYGKIRDKKEVKRKIKRRVICPECKKEVKLGIEEKELSKINRFISLPHLFLHGDPLHAIICYVNSELKTKNIGVIKSIEISRDSETFTQLLNKWTNPY
;
A
#
# COMPACT_ATOMS: atom_id res chain seq x y z
N MET A 1 -5.43 19.30 -1.71
CA MET A 1 -4.86 18.42 -0.66
C MET A 1 -4.93 16.98 -1.15
N ILE A 2 -3.79 16.34 -1.41
CA ILE A 2 -3.72 14.91 -1.74
C ILE A 2 -3.40 14.19 -0.43
N PHE A 3 -4.35 13.40 0.09
CA PHE A 3 -4.13 12.56 1.26
C PHE A 3 -3.41 11.28 0.79
N ILE A 4 -2.15 11.12 1.16
CA ILE A 4 -1.39 9.88 0.98
C ILE A 4 -1.61 9.04 2.23
N VAL A 5 -2.28 7.89 2.10
CA VAL A 5 -2.61 6.99 3.20
C VAL A 5 -1.62 5.82 3.18
N ILE A 6 -0.78 5.68 4.22
CA ILE A 6 0.21 4.60 4.36
C ILE A 6 -0.20 3.66 5.51
N VAL A 7 -0.28 2.34 5.24
CA VAL A 7 -1.14 1.39 5.97
C VAL A 7 -0.42 0.10 6.37
N TYR A 8 -0.57 -0.30 7.63
CA TYR A 8 0.12 -1.41 8.33
C TYR A 8 -0.44 -1.54 9.77
N GLY A 9 -0.55 -2.78 10.26
CA GLY A 9 -1.41 -3.22 11.35
C GLY A 9 -0.97 -4.58 11.92
N LYS A 10 -1.08 -4.66 13.25
CA LYS A 10 -0.50 -5.62 14.20
C LYS A 10 -1.31 -6.93 14.23
N ILE A 11 -0.69 -8.11 14.08
CA ILE A 11 -1.38 -9.40 14.28
C ILE A 11 -1.26 -9.83 15.75
N ARG A 12 -2.32 -9.59 16.53
CA ARG A 12 -2.65 -10.39 17.73
C ARG A 12 -4.11 -10.80 17.84
N ASP A 13 -4.89 -10.63 16.78
CA ASP A 13 -6.23 -11.18 16.66
C ASP A 13 -6.32 -12.03 15.40
N LYS A 14 -6.99 -13.18 15.49
CA LYS A 14 -7.32 -14.09 14.36
C LYS A 14 -8.30 -13.47 13.34
N LYS A 15 -8.35 -12.14 13.22
CA LYS A 15 -9.10 -11.41 12.19
C LYS A 15 -8.13 -11.00 11.10
N GLU A 16 -8.47 -11.27 9.84
CA GLU A 16 -7.66 -10.82 8.70
C GLU A 16 -7.47 -9.29 8.77
N VAL A 17 -6.26 -8.85 9.13
CA VAL A 17 -5.93 -7.42 9.25
C VAL A 17 -5.98 -6.73 7.87
N LYS A 18 -5.66 -7.49 6.82
CA LYS A 18 -5.63 -7.03 5.42
C LYS A 18 -6.53 -7.90 4.55
N ARG A 19 -7.37 -7.26 3.74
CA ARG A 19 -8.07 -7.92 2.63
C ARG A 19 -7.23 -7.87 1.36
N LYS A 20 -7.09 -9.03 0.72
CA LYS A 20 -6.29 -9.18 -0.51
C LYS A 20 -6.99 -8.55 -1.70
N ILE A 21 -6.22 -7.89 -2.56
CA ILE A 21 -6.71 -7.40 -3.85
C ILE A 21 -7.12 -8.60 -4.71
N LYS A 22 -8.26 -8.49 -5.41
CA LYS A 22 -8.81 -9.60 -6.22
C LYS A 22 -7.94 -9.95 -7.43
N ARG A 23 -7.31 -8.95 -8.02
CA ARG A 23 -6.46 -9.11 -9.21
C ARG A 23 -5.00 -9.27 -8.82
N ARG A 24 -4.31 -10.15 -9.55
CA ARG A 24 -2.85 -10.22 -9.53
C ARG A 24 -2.30 -8.88 -10.03
N VAL A 25 -1.34 -8.34 -9.31
CA VAL A 25 -0.64 -7.11 -9.68
C VAL A 25 0.77 -7.48 -10.05
N ILE A 26 1.15 -7.20 -11.30
CA ILE A 26 2.50 -7.40 -11.79
C ILE A 26 3.21 -6.06 -11.72
N CYS A 27 4.37 -6.01 -11.08
CA CYS A 27 5.17 -4.81 -11.05
C CYS A 27 5.62 -4.44 -12.48
N PRO A 28 5.31 -3.22 -12.96
CA PRO A 28 5.75 -2.79 -14.29
C PRO A 28 7.29 -2.72 -14.43
N GLU A 29 8.02 -2.52 -13.33
CA GLU A 29 9.48 -2.36 -13.33
C GLU A 29 10.21 -3.71 -13.33
N CYS A 30 10.05 -4.50 -12.28
CA CYS A 30 10.79 -5.76 -12.12
C CYS A 30 10.07 -7.00 -12.66
N LYS A 31 8.85 -6.83 -13.19
CA LYS A 31 7.98 -7.90 -13.73
C LYS A 31 7.61 -9.01 -12.74
N LYS A 32 7.88 -8.83 -11.44
CA LYS A 32 7.50 -9.77 -10.38
C LYS A 32 6.03 -9.60 -10.00
N GLU A 33 5.37 -10.70 -9.65
CA GLU A 33 4.03 -10.65 -9.07
C GLU A 33 4.11 -10.10 -7.64
N VAL A 34 3.20 -9.16 -7.34
CA VAL A 34 3.12 -8.47 -6.05
C VAL A 34 1.81 -8.81 -5.38
N LYS A 35 1.91 -9.36 -4.16
CA LYS A 35 0.75 -9.65 -3.31
C LYS A 35 0.35 -8.39 -2.55
N LEU A 36 -0.67 -7.70 -3.05
CA LEU A 36 -1.21 -6.49 -2.42
C LEU A 36 -2.40 -6.82 -1.50
N GLY A 37 -2.45 -6.13 -0.37
CA GLY A 37 -3.58 -6.16 0.55
C GLY A 37 -3.79 -4.81 1.20
N ILE A 38 -5.04 -4.49 1.50
CA ILE A 38 -5.46 -3.23 2.13
C ILE A 38 -6.00 -3.56 3.50
N GLU A 39 -5.69 -2.73 4.50
CA GLU A 39 -6.25 -2.94 5.83
C GLU A 39 -7.72 -2.62 5.89
N GLU A 40 -8.45 -3.41 6.67
CA GLU A 40 -9.90 -3.26 6.81
C GLU A 40 -10.27 -1.85 7.28
N LYS A 41 -9.46 -1.27 8.18
CA LYS A 41 -9.64 0.09 8.70
C LYS A 41 -9.50 1.19 7.64
N GLU A 42 -8.80 0.92 6.54
CA GLU A 42 -8.63 1.87 5.44
C GLU A 42 -9.63 1.59 4.33
N LEU A 43 -9.94 0.31 4.10
CA LEU A 43 -11.01 -0.09 3.21
C LEU A 43 -12.36 0.49 3.66
N SER A 44 -12.63 0.54 4.96
CA SER A 44 -13.85 1.14 5.52
C SER A 44 -13.95 2.65 5.29
N LYS A 45 -12.82 3.34 5.05
CA LYS A 45 -12.77 4.77 4.72
C LYS A 45 -12.97 5.03 3.22
N ILE A 46 -12.84 4.01 2.37
CA ILE A 46 -13.02 4.16 0.93
C ILE A 46 -14.51 4.22 0.62
N ASN A 47 -15.00 5.39 0.22
CA ASN A 47 -16.33 5.52 -0.36
C ASN A 47 -16.43 4.64 -1.61
N ARG A 48 -17.55 3.94 -1.78
CA ARG A 48 -17.80 2.97 -2.86
C ARG A 48 -17.53 3.52 -4.27
N PHE A 49 -17.69 4.82 -4.46
CA PHE A 49 -17.53 5.48 -5.75
C PHE A 49 -16.12 5.98 -6.06
N ILE A 50 -15.21 5.99 -5.07
CA ILE A 50 -13.87 6.57 -5.21
C ILE A 50 -12.83 5.48 -5.09
N SER A 51 -11.76 5.58 -5.89
CA SER A 51 -10.57 4.73 -5.73
C SER A 51 -9.49 5.56 -5.05
N LEU A 52 -8.93 5.05 -3.95
CA LEU A 52 -7.85 5.73 -3.24
C LEU A 52 -6.48 5.23 -3.75
N PRO A 53 -5.48 6.11 -3.80
CA PRO A 53 -4.12 5.71 -4.12
C PRO A 53 -3.51 4.93 -2.95
N HIS A 54 -2.94 3.78 -3.25
CA HIS A 54 -2.16 2.96 -2.33
C HIS A 54 -0.74 2.88 -2.86
N LEU A 55 0.21 3.28 -2.02
CA LEU A 55 1.64 3.17 -2.30
C LEU A 55 2.18 1.87 -1.72
N PHE A 56 2.89 1.09 -2.53
CA PHE A 56 3.52 -0.15 -2.12
C PHE A 56 5.01 -0.12 -2.47
N LEU A 57 5.87 -0.23 -1.46
CA LEU A 57 7.33 -0.27 -1.63
C LEU A 57 7.79 -1.70 -1.92
N HIS A 58 8.62 -1.87 -2.94
CA HIS A 58 9.02 -3.18 -3.47
C HIS A 58 10.38 -3.12 -4.20
N GLY A 59 11.08 -4.26 -4.26
CA GLY A 59 12.11 -4.53 -5.26
C GLY A 59 13.56 -4.43 -4.80
N ASP A 60 14.44 -4.69 -5.77
CA ASP A 60 15.89 -4.53 -5.72
C ASP A 60 16.32 -4.18 -7.17
N PRO A 61 16.60 -2.91 -7.51
CA PRO A 61 16.63 -1.72 -6.64
C PRO A 61 15.24 -1.28 -6.13
N LEU A 62 15.22 -0.55 -5.01
CA LEU A 62 13.99 -0.08 -4.33
C LEU A 62 13.15 0.84 -5.23
N HIS A 63 11.88 0.51 -5.41
CA HIS A 63 10.89 1.32 -6.12
C HIS A 63 9.50 1.18 -5.49
N ALA A 64 8.54 1.98 -5.93
CA ALA A 64 7.16 1.89 -5.46
C ALA A 64 6.18 1.64 -6.60
N ILE A 65 5.10 0.95 -6.26
CA ILE A 65 3.92 0.82 -7.07
C ILE A 65 2.84 1.71 -6.47
N ILE A 66 2.25 2.58 -7.27
CA ILE A 66 1.00 3.26 -6.91
C ILE A 66 -0.14 2.52 -7.58
N CYS A 67 -1.10 2.06 -6.81
CA CYS A 67 -2.32 1.48 -7.34
C CYS A 67 -3.56 2.17 -6.78
N TYR A 68 -4.57 2.36 -7.63
CA TYR A 68 -5.85 2.93 -7.22
C TYR A 68 -6.83 1.81 -6.94
N VAL A 69 -7.28 1.70 -5.70
CA VAL A 69 -8.14 0.60 -5.25
C VAL A 69 -9.44 1.14 -4.70
N ASN A 70 -10.55 0.49 -5.05
CA ASN A 70 -11.88 0.82 -4.55
C ASN A 70 -12.30 -0.11 -3.40
N SER A 71 -13.47 0.16 -2.80
CA SER A 71 -14.02 -0.66 -1.70
C SER A 71 -14.32 -2.11 -2.10
N GLU A 72 -14.43 -2.41 -3.41
CA GLU A 72 -14.61 -3.76 -3.94
C GLU A 72 -13.29 -4.52 -4.16
N LEU A 73 -12.16 -3.93 -3.77
CA LEU A 73 -10.79 -4.44 -3.93
C LEU A 73 -10.39 -4.62 -5.41
N LYS A 74 -10.94 -3.79 -6.30
CA LYS A 74 -10.58 -3.73 -7.72
C LYS A 74 -9.53 -2.63 -7.93
N THR A 75 -8.45 -2.98 -8.63
CA THR A 75 -7.43 -2.05 -9.10
C THR A 75 -7.83 -1.44 -10.45
N LYS A 76 -7.75 -0.12 -10.58
CA LYS A 76 -8.02 0.59 -11.85
C LYS A 76 -6.74 1.00 -12.58
N ASN A 77 -5.86 1.72 -11.90
CA ASN A 77 -4.61 2.23 -12.46
C ASN A 77 -3.43 1.75 -11.63
N ILE A 78 -2.33 1.40 -12.31
CA ILE A 78 -1.07 0.97 -11.70
C ILE A 78 0.05 1.82 -12.31
N GLY A 79 0.81 2.52 -11.48
CA GLY A 79 1.99 3.28 -11.85
C GLY A 79 3.21 2.82 -11.07
N VAL A 80 4.40 3.17 -11.56
CA VAL A 80 5.68 2.92 -10.89
C VAL A 80 6.38 4.24 -10.59
N ILE A 81 6.94 4.34 -9.39
CA ILE A 81 7.87 5.38 -8.98
C ILE A 81 9.23 4.72 -8.77
N LYS A 82 10.22 5.14 -9.56
CA LYS A 82 11.58 4.57 -9.51
C LYS A 82 12.49 5.19 -8.46
N SER A 83 12.16 6.40 -7.99
CA SER A 83 12.94 7.12 -6.98
C SER A 83 12.00 7.63 -5.90
N ILE A 84 12.35 7.36 -4.64
CA ILE A 84 11.51 7.67 -3.48
C ILE A 84 12.36 8.44 -2.49
N GLU A 85 11.90 9.65 -2.17
CA GLU A 85 12.45 10.43 -1.08
C GLU A 85 11.43 10.45 0.07
N ILE A 86 11.92 10.20 1.29
CA ILE A 86 11.12 10.28 2.50
C ILE A 86 11.83 11.25 3.43
N SER A 87 11.17 12.37 3.73
CA SER A 87 11.72 13.40 4.60
C SER A 87 11.92 12.83 6.02
N ARG A 88 13.15 12.83 6.52
CA ARG A 88 13.53 12.15 7.77
C ARG A 88 12.93 12.77 9.03
N ASP A 89 12.60 14.05 8.95
CA ASP A 89 11.95 14.85 9.99
C ASP A 89 10.42 14.70 10.01
N SER A 90 9.83 14.02 9.01
CA SER A 90 8.39 13.84 8.94
C SER A 90 7.90 12.71 9.85
N GLU A 91 6.68 12.87 10.37
CA GLU A 91 5.98 11.79 11.09
C GLU A 91 5.84 10.53 10.22
N THR A 92 5.68 10.71 8.91
CA THR A 92 5.61 9.64 7.90
C THR A 92 6.86 8.75 7.93
N PHE A 93 8.05 9.33 8.09
CA PHE A 93 9.30 8.57 8.17
C PHE A 93 9.33 7.68 9.42
N THR A 94 8.95 8.22 10.58
CA THR A 94 8.86 7.45 11.83
C THR A 94 7.83 6.33 11.71
N GLN A 95 6.67 6.61 11.13
CA GLN A 95 5.64 5.59 10.89
C GLN A 95 6.14 4.49 9.93
N LEU A 96 6.93 4.85 8.91
CA LEU A 96 7.48 3.92 7.93
C LEU A 96 8.59 3.05 8.52
N LEU A 97 9.52 3.66 9.26
CA LEU A 97 10.54 2.91 9.99
C LEU A 97 9.92 1.95 11.00
N ASN A 98 8.98 2.40 11.83
CA ASN A 98 8.31 1.56 12.83
C ASN A 98 7.65 0.32 12.24
N LYS A 99 7.27 0.39 10.96
CA LYS A 99 6.51 -0.65 10.30
C LYS A 99 7.36 -1.47 9.32
N TRP A 100 8.57 -1.01 9.02
CA TRP A 100 9.62 -1.81 8.42
C TRP A 100 10.39 -2.62 9.48
N THR A 101 10.70 -2.01 10.63
CA THR A 101 11.44 -2.68 11.72
C THR A 101 10.60 -3.67 12.51
N ASN A 102 9.27 -3.55 12.45
CA ASN A 102 8.34 -4.52 12.99
C ASN A 102 7.48 -5.11 11.86
N PRO A 103 7.91 -6.22 11.23
CA PRO A 103 7.19 -6.84 10.11
C PRO A 103 5.87 -7.54 10.52
N TYR A 104 5.35 -7.26 11.73
CA TYR A 104 4.25 -7.98 12.40
C TYR A 104 3.20 -7.06 13.03
#